data_AF-A0A8K0TR26-F1
#
_entry.id   AF-A0A8K0TR26-F1
#
_cell.length_a   1.000
_cell.length_b   1.000
_cell.length_c   1.000
_cell.angle_alpha   90.00
_cell.angle_beta   90.00
_cell.angle_gamma   90.00
#
_symmetry.space_group_name_H-M   'P 1'
#
loop_
_entity.id
_entity.type
_entity.pdbx_description
1 polymer ?
#
loop_
_entity_poly.entity_id
_entity_poly.type
_entity_poly.pdbx_seq_one_letter_code
_entity_poly.pdbx_strand_id
1 'polypeptide(L)'
;MVSKGHPVPLLTSVAVWLSIPLAPLSAEAIGLKIHGRCHKNSIQGCALNLGVSSLEAYVLVGVLGLLALLLVGLLVAVSRRWKTGVFADPWCAAGAAALVRNPDVRSLGAPDFRAVKSAIADKQFTLGWFRNHEGREEYGLVLCDEAGRSLRGARREQEGSDMMVQTAYAEGIRYHGDSGARMVRRPPVTFVSLTFWWRLMFLIYLVALMGLVIYYQLGIKVPEEFRRFVEGQDFGMRFISSALGMVVIMCWDAIYCSVAIIAPYRRMANGSQSASRSVLAKRPTYALTGIYAGIRERDPLLFGVAFMTVLADFLPMVFANVPYDLTQTKDVHVICARVSAGLLFVMAVALTASMFVRWPEMPVDPRSVAGEMWYVAEARWVDRLEGVAVMTDRERKKHIGEMGGRWYYGLTGTGMGERMGVEMHDMYGTMEYQNGFR
;
A
#
# COMPACT_ATOMS: atom_id res chain seq x y z
N MET A 1 -10.59 3.50 17.43
CA MET A 1 -10.83 4.17 16.12
C MET A 1 -12.10 5.02 16.10
N VAL A 2 -13.24 4.58 16.68
CA VAL A 2 -14.47 5.39 16.80
C VAL A 2 -14.26 6.70 17.59
N SER A 3 -13.36 6.70 18.57
CA SER A 3 -13.07 7.88 19.41
C SER A 3 -12.24 9.00 18.74
N LYS A 4 -11.70 8.81 17.52
CA LYS A 4 -10.84 9.81 16.84
C LYS A 4 -11.48 10.52 15.64
N GLY A 5 -12.79 10.37 15.40
CA GLY A 5 -13.51 11.19 14.41
C GLY A 5 -13.15 10.94 12.93
N HIS A 6 -12.60 9.77 12.58
CA HIS A 6 -12.25 9.41 11.20
C HIS A 6 -13.13 8.25 10.67
N PRO A 7 -14.37 8.52 10.22
CA PRO A 7 -15.31 7.49 9.76
C PRO A 7 -14.91 6.82 8.45
N VAL A 8 -14.20 7.52 7.54
CA VAL A 8 -13.86 6.98 6.21
C VAL A 8 -12.87 5.80 6.27
N PRO A 9 -11.73 5.88 6.98
CA PRO A 9 -10.83 4.73 7.15
C PRO A 9 -11.49 3.56 7.88
N LEU A 10 -12.40 3.83 8.81
CA LEU A 10 -13.14 2.79 9.53
C LEU A 10 -14.09 2.04 8.58
N LEU A 11 -14.94 2.77 7.86
CA LEU A 11 -15.90 2.21 6.91
C LEU A 11 -15.23 1.41 5.81
N THR A 12 -14.13 1.93 5.24
CA THR A 12 -13.35 1.23 4.22
C THR A 12 -12.67 -0.03 4.77
N SER A 13 -12.12 0.02 5.99
CA SER A 13 -11.55 -1.17 6.64
C SER A 13 -12.62 -2.24 6.87
N VAL A 14 -13.80 -1.87 7.40
CA VAL A 14 -14.91 -2.80 7.61
C VAL A 14 -15.39 -3.41 6.29
N ALA A 15 -15.48 -2.61 5.23
CA ALA A 15 -15.84 -3.12 3.90
C ALA A 15 -14.83 -4.16 3.40
N VAL A 16 -13.53 -3.94 3.59
CA VAL A 16 -12.48 -4.92 3.24
C VAL A 16 -12.62 -6.19 4.08
N TRP A 17 -12.85 -6.08 5.39
CA TRP A 17 -13.05 -7.26 6.24
C TRP A 17 -14.27 -8.08 5.83
N LEU A 18 -15.36 -7.41 5.45
CA LEU A 18 -16.57 -8.06 4.97
C LEU A 18 -16.41 -8.69 3.58
N SER A 19 -15.49 -8.21 2.74
CA SER A 19 -15.27 -8.77 1.41
C SER A 19 -14.48 -10.09 1.42
N ILE A 20 -13.68 -10.35 2.45
CA ILE A 20 -12.86 -11.58 2.58
C ILE A 20 -13.69 -12.86 2.51
N PRO A 21 -14.78 -13.04 3.30
CA PRO A 21 -15.56 -14.28 3.27
C PRO A 21 -16.45 -14.44 2.04
N LEU A 22 -16.58 -13.44 1.14
CA LEU A 22 -17.50 -13.54 -0.01
C LEU A 22 -17.15 -14.71 -0.95
N ALA A 23 -15.87 -14.89 -1.29
CA ALA A 23 -15.45 -15.96 -2.20
C ALA A 23 -15.60 -17.36 -1.56
N PRO A 24 -15.28 -17.57 -0.28
CA PRO A 24 -15.61 -18.81 0.42
C PRO A 24 -17.12 -19.07 0.56
N LEU A 25 -17.91 -18.05 0.88
CA LEU A 25 -19.37 -18.19 1.01
C LEU A 25 -20.04 -18.47 -0.33
N SER A 26 -19.58 -17.83 -1.41
CA SER A 26 -20.12 -18.07 -2.75
C SER A 26 -19.81 -19.47 -3.26
N ALA A 27 -18.64 -20.01 -2.91
CA ALA A 27 -18.24 -21.38 -3.24
C ALA A 27 -19.17 -22.43 -2.62
N GLU A 28 -19.73 -22.20 -1.43
CA GLU A 28 -20.69 -23.09 -0.77
C GLU A 28 -22.15 -22.80 -1.18
N ALA A 29 -22.51 -21.53 -1.37
CA ALA A 29 -23.88 -21.12 -1.63
C ALA A 29 -24.41 -21.68 -2.97
N ILE A 30 -23.53 -21.81 -3.98
CA ILE A 30 -23.88 -22.24 -5.34
C ILE A 30 -23.11 -23.53 -5.69
N GLY A 31 -23.84 -24.61 -5.95
CA GLY A 31 -23.24 -25.88 -6.34
C GLY A 31 -24.25 -26.86 -6.95
N LEU A 32 -23.75 -27.94 -7.54
CA LEU A 32 -24.60 -29.05 -7.93
C LEU A 32 -24.95 -29.86 -6.68
N LYS A 33 -26.24 -29.92 -6.35
CA LYS A 33 -26.75 -30.70 -5.22
C LYS A 33 -27.57 -31.89 -5.73
N ILE A 34 -27.49 -33.00 -5.01
CA ILE A 34 -28.26 -34.19 -5.33
C ILE A 34 -29.68 -34.01 -4.77
N HIS A 35 -30.68 -34.07 -5.64
CA HIS A 35 -32.09 -34.05 -5.28
C HIS A 35 -32.72 -35.41 -5.61
N GLY A 36 -33.48 -35.98 -4.65
CA GLY A 36 -34.16 -37.27 -4.81
C GLY A 36 -34.19 -38.07 -3.50
N ARG A 37 -34.90 -39.21 -3.50
CA ARG A 37 -34.87 -40.18 -2.38
C ARG A 37 -33.63 -41.05 -2.48
N CYS A 38 -32.46 -40.43 -2.32
CA CYS A 38 -31.17 -41.09 -2.40
C CYS A 38 -30.73 -41.55 -1.01
N HIS A 39 -30.41 -42.83 -0.87
CA HIS A 39 -29.68 -43.33 0.29
C HIS A 39 -28.22 -43.51 -0.10
N LYS A 40 -27.29 -43.38 0.88
CA LYS A 40 -25.82 -43.46 0.68
C LYS A 40 -25.33 -44.68 -0.14
N ASN A 41 -26.15 -45.72 -0.33
CA ASN A 41 -25.80 -46.96 -1.02
C ASN A 41 -26.65 -47.27 -2.28
N SER A 42 -27.54 -46.38 -2.75
CA SER A 42 -28.30 -46.60 -4.00
C SER A 42 -28.51 -45.30 -4.75
N ILE A 43 -27.99 -45.24 -5.98
CA ILE A 43 -27.99 -44.04 -6.85
C ILE A 43 -29.21 -44.05 -7.81
N GLN A 44 -30.04 -45.09 -7.80
CA GLN A 44 -31.24 -45.15 -8.64
C GLN A 44 -32.28 -44.13 -8.16
N GLY A 45 -32.59 -43.13 -9.01
CA GLY A 45 -33.57 -42.09 -8.73
C GLY A 45 -33.01 -40.73 -8.26
N CYS A 46 -31.69 -40.55 -8.32
CA CYS A 46 -31.03 -39.28 -8.00
C CYS A 46 -30.92 -38.38 -9.24
N ALA A 47 -31.35 -37.12 -9.11
CA ALA A 47 -31.12 -36.09 -10.12
C ALA A 47 -30.09 -35.07 -9.60
N LEU A 48 -29.11 -34.75 -10.43
CA LEU A 48 -28.14 -33.68 -10.20
C LEU A 48 -28.74 -32.37 -10.72
N ASN A 49 -29.08 -31.45 -9.82
CA ASN A 49 -29.56 -30.14 -10.19
C ASN A 49 -28.67 -29.05 -9.58
N LEU A 50 -28.60 -27.89 -10.24
CA LEU A 50 -27.99 -26.71 -9.65
C LEU A 50 -28.84 -26.31 -8.43
N GLY A 51 -28.27 -26.50 -7.25
CA GLY A 51 -28.92 -26.27 -5.98
C GLY A 51 -28.31 -25.05 -5.29
N VAL A 52 -29.16 -24.17 -4.79
CA VAL A 52 -28.73 -23.08 -3.92
C VAL A 52 -28.96 -23.52 -2.49
N SER A 53 -27.90 -23.42 -1.68
CA SER A 53 -28.05 -23.66 -0.25
C SER A 53 -28.68 -22.45 0.42
N SER A 54 -29.89 -22.61 0.96
CA SER A 54 -30.72 -21.47 1.37
C SER A 54 -30.07 -20.63 2.46
N LEU A 55 -29.48 -21.25 3.49
CA LEU A 55 -28.87 -20.55 4.62
C LEU A 55 -27.67 -19.69 4.16
N GLU A 56 -26.76 -20.29 3.42
CA GLU A 56 -25.53 -19.71 2.91
C GLU A 56 -25.83 -18.60 1.89
N ALA A 57 -26.86 -18.81 1.05
CA ALA A 57 -27.31 -17.79 0.12
C ALA A 57 -27.91 -16.57 0.83
N TYR A 58 -28.71 -16.76 1.89
CA TYR A 58 -29.22 -15.63 2.69
C TYR A 58 -28.08 -14.88 3.39
N VAL A 59 -27.09 -15.59 3.95
CA VAL A 59 -25.89 -14.96 4.54
C VAL A 59 -25.13 -14.17 3.49
N LEU A 60 -24.86 -14.75 2.31
CA LEU A 60 -24.16 -14.09 1.21
C LEU A 60 -24.89 -12.82 0.75
N VAL A 61 -26.21 -12.90 0.53
CA VAL A 61 -27.04 -11.75 0.17
C VAL A 61 -27.03 -10.69 1.26
N GLY A 62 -27.08 -11.08 2.53
CA GLY A 62 -26.99 -10.16 3.67
C GLY A 62 -25.67 -9.40 3.72
N VAL A 63 -24.54 -10.11 3.54
CA VAL A 63 -23.21 -9.48 3.51
C VAL A 63 -23.05 -8.57 2.29
N LEU A 64 -23.53 -8.99 1.11
CA LEU A 64 -23.54 -8.15 -0.09
C LEU A 64 -24.40 -6.88 0.08
N GLY A 65 -25.58 -7.01 0.69
CA GLY A 65 -26.44 -5.88 1.03
C GLY A 65 -25.77 -4.90 1.98
N LEU A 66 -25.11 -5.41 3.03
CA LEU A 66 -24.34 -4.59 3.97
C LEU A 66 -23.16 -3.87 3.28
N LEU A 67 -22.41 -4.57 2.42
CA LEU A 67 -21.34 -3.97 1.62
C LEU A 67 -21.86 -2.85 0.71
N ALA A 68 -22.98 -3.08 0.03
CA ALA A 68 -23.62 -2.08 -0.81
C ALA A 68 -24.03 -0.85 0.02
N LEU A 69 -24.63 -1.04 1.19
CA LEU A 69 -24.97 0.05 2.11
C LEU A 69 -23.75 0.83 2.60
N LEU A 70 -22.65 0.15 2.93
CA LEU A 70 -21.40 0.80 3.34
C LEU A 70 -20.79 1.63 2.20
N LEU A 71 -20.79 1.10 0.97
CA LEU A 71 -20.29 1.80 -0.21
C LEU A 71 -21.16 3.02 -0.55
N VAL A 72 -22.48 2.88 -0.52
CA VAL A 72 -23.42 4.01 -0.68
C VAL A 72 -23.21 5.04 0.43
N GLY A 73 -23.04 4.61 1.68
CA GLY A 73 -22.75 5.49 2.81
C GLY A 73 -21.44 6.26 2.63
N LEU A 74 -20.39 5.59 2.14
CA LEU A 74 -19.11 6.22 1.77
C LEU A 74 -19.29 7.24 0.64
N LEU A 75 -20.02 6.89 -0.43
CA LEU A 75 -20.31 7.80 -1.54
C LEU A 75 -21.11 9.02 -1.07
N VAL A 76 -22.11 8.84 -0.20
CA VAL A 76 -22.90 9.94 0.38
C VAL A 76 -22.03 10.81 1.29
N ALA A 77 -21.18 10.21 2.12
CA ALA A 77 -20.26 10.95 2.98
C ALA A 77 -19.29 11.81 2.15
N VAL A 78 -18.64 11.22 1.13
CA VAL A 78 -17.71 11.93 0.24
C VAL A 78 -18.43 13.02 -0.58
N SER A 79 -19.61 12.72 -1.12
CA SER A 79 -20.39 13.65 -1.96
C SER A 79 -21.02 14.81 -1.18
N ARG A 80 -21.26 14.67 0.13
CA ARG A 80 -21.73 15.76 1.02
C ARG A 80 -20.65 16.81 1.33
N ARG A 81 -19.75 17.07 0.37
CA ARG A 81 -18.66 18.06 0.40
C ARG A 81 -17.67 17.84 1.54
N TRP A 82 -17.21 16.60 1.72
CA TRP A 82 -16.01 16.35 2.51
C TRP A 82 -14.81 17.01 1.83
N LYS A 83 -14.50 18.25 2.25
CA LYS A 83 -13.29 18.94 1.83
C LYS A 83 -12.13 18.39 2.66
N THR A 84 -11.28 17.58 2.03
CA THR A 84 -10.05 17.08 2.65
C THR A 84 -9.03 18.20 2.93
N GLY A 85 -9.22 19.38 2.34
CA GLY A 85 -8.27 20.50 2.36
C GLY A 85 -7.11 20.31 1.37
N VAL A 86 -6.94 19.12 0.81
CA VAL A 86 -5.85 18.80 -0.11
C VAL A 86 -6.32 18.99 -1.56
N PHE A 87 -5.65 19.87 -2.31
CA PHE A 87 -6.04 20.25 -3.68
C PHE A 87 -5.63 19.22 -4.75
N ALA A 88 -4.56 18.47 -4.49
CA ALA A 88 -4.07 17.45 -5.40
C ALA A 88 -3.39 16.29 -4.63
N ASP A 89 -3.26 15.13 -5.27
CA ASP A 89 -2.78 13.89 -4.63
C ASP A 89 -1.52 14.10 -3.77
N PRO A 90 -1.57 13.89 -2.44
CA PRO A 90 -0.45 14.12 -1.54
C PRO A 90 0.53 12.94 -1.48
N TRP A 91 0.17 11.78 -2.03
CA TRP A 91 0.93 10.51 -1.96
C TRP A 91 2.09 10.41 -2.96
N CYS A 92 2.41 11.52 -3.63
CA CYS A 92 3.58 11.62 -4.47
C CYS A 92 4.57 12.57 -3.81
N ALA A 93 5.87 12.32 -3.97
CA ALA A 93 6.91 13.06 -3.27
C ALA A 93 6.80 14.57 -3.52
N ALA A 94 6.39 14.99 -4.72
CA ALA A 94 6.09 16.38 -5.04
C ALA A 94 4.89 16.96 -4.27
N GLY A 95 3.83 16.17 -4.09
CA GLY A 95 2.66 16.57 -3.30
C GLY A 95 2.98 16.68 -1.82
N ALA A 96 3.71 15.70 -1.26
CA ALA A 96 4.20 15.76 0.11
C ALA A 96 5.16 16.94 0.33
N ALA A 97 6.08 17.18 -0.61
CA ALA A 97 7.02 18.30 -0.55
C ALA A 97 6.31 19.66 -0.58
N ALA A 98 5.32 19.83 -1.44
CA ALA A 98 4.55 21.07 -1.53
C ALA A 98 3.82 21.40 -0.21
N LEU A 99 3.38 20.37 0.54
CA LEU A 99 2.70 20.56 1.83
C LEU A 99 3.66 20.84 3.00
N VAL A 100 4.94 20.49 2.90
CA VAL A 100 5.94 20.62 3.98
C VAL A 100 6.81 21.87 3.82
N ARG A 101 6.40 22.85 3.01
CA ARG A 101 7.21 24.07 2.82
C ARG A 101 7.33 24.95 4.08
N ASN A 102 6.42 24.80 5.04
CA ASN A 102 6.44 25.57 6.28
C ASN A 102 7.75 25.32 7.08
N PRO A 103 8.57 26.34 7.37
CA PRO A 103 9.83 26.20 8.10
C PRO A 103 9.65 25.57 9.49
N ASP A 104 8.53 25.82 10.17
CA ASP A 104 8.23 25.25 11.49
C ASP A 104 8.04 23.73 11.43
N VAL A 105 7.58 23.22 10.29
CA VAL A 105 7.40 21.78 10.05
C VAL A 105 8.70 21.15 9.55
N ARG A 106 9.48 21.87 8.75
CA ARG A 106 10.79 21.40 8.24
C ARG A 106 11.83 21.30 9.34
N SER A 107 11.81 22.23 10.30
CA SER A 107 12.74 22.26 11.44
C SER A 107 12.55 21.07 12.39
N LEU A 108 11.41 20.39 12.34
CA LEU A 108 11.17 19.13 13.06
C LEU A 108 11.86 17.93 12.42
N GLY A 109 12.44 18.09 11.23
CA GLY A 109 13.10 17.03 10.47
C GLY A 109 14.47 16.66 11.02
N ALA A 110 14.53 15.91 12.11
CA ALA A 110 15.79 15.33 12.62
C ALA A 110 16.32 14.18 11.73
N PRO A 111 17.64 13.94 11.71
CA PRO A 111 18.24 12.79 11.02
C PRO A 111 17.76 11.45 11.58
N ASP A 112 17.40 11.38 12.87
CA ASP A 112 16.80 10.20 13.48
C ASP A 112 15.25 10.28 13.49
N PHE A 113 14.61 9.33 12.81
CA PHE A 113 13.15 9.21 12.76
C PHE A 113 12.53 9.04 14.15
N ARG A 114 13.22 8.42 15.12
CA ARG A 114 12.68 8.26 16.48
C ARG A 114 12.55 9.61 17.17
N ALA A 115 13.53 10.49 16.99
CA ALA A 115 13.51 11.86 17.49
C ALA A 115 12.39 12.68 16.83
N VAL A 116 12.20 12.53 15.51
CA VAL A 116 11.07 13.12 14.78
C VAL A 116 9.74 12.62 15.35
N LYS A 117 9.60 11.32 15.56
CA LYS A 117 8.37 10.72 16.09
C LYS A 117 8.03 11.26 17.48
N SER A 118 9.02 11.41 18.38
CA SER A 118 8.78 12.01 19.70
C SER A 118 8.46 13.50 19.60
N ALA A 119 9.12 14.25 18.71
CA ALA A 119 8.88 15.68 18.54
C ALA A 119 7.48 15.99 17.94
N ILE A 120 6.91 15.04 17.20
CA ILE A 120 5.62 15.17 16.52
C ILE A 120 4.46 14.57 17.35
N ALA A 121 4.75 13.65 18.28
CA ALA A 121 3.73 12.85 18.97
C ALA A 121 2.66 13.69 19.70
N ASP A 122 3.07 14.77 20.35
CA ASP A 122 2.18 15.62 21.15
C ASP A 122 1.65 16.83 20.39
N LYS A 123 2.10 17.03 19.14
CA LYS A 123 1.75 18.21 18.34
C LYS A 123 0.54 17.93 17.46
N GLN A 124 -0.37 18.90 17.40
CA GLN A 124 -1.49 18.87 16.47
C GLN A 124 -1.10 19.58 15.17
N PHE A 125 -1.48 19.01 14.03
CA PHE A 125 -1.23 19.59 12.71
C PHE A 125 -2.55 19.87 12.02
N THR A 126 -2.62 21.00 11.32
CA THR A 126 -3.73 21.36 10.46
C THR A 126 -3.22 21.72 9.07
N LEU A 127 -4.09 21.64 8.08
CA LEU A 127 -3.84 22.23 6.77
C LEU A 127 -4.34 23.67 6.79
N GLY A 128 -3.47 24.62 6.46
CA GLY A 128 -3.76 26.03 6.58
C GLY A 128 -2.82 26.90 5.74
N TRP A 129 -3.09 28.20 5.82
CA TRP A 129 -2.23 29.21 5.22
C TRP A 129 -1.16 29.62 6.23
N PHE A 130 0.08 29.75 5.77
CA PHE A 130 1.21 30.28 6.53
C PHE A 130 1.93 31.32 5.66
N ARG A 131 2.76 32.14 6.31
CA ARG A 131 3.55 33.16 5.61
C ARG A 131 4.98 32.65 5.45
N ASN A 132 5.47 32.62 4.22
CA ASN A 132 6.85 32.21 3.95
C ASN A 132 7.84 33.33 4.32
N HIS A 133 9.15 33.04 4.32
CA HIS A 133 10.24 33.98 4.61
C HIS A 133 10.18 35.27 3.77
N GLU A 134 9.65 35.18 2.56
CA GLU A 134 9.49 36.32 1.64
C GLU A 134 8.18 37.10 1.86
N GLY A 135 7.42 36.77 2.90
CA GLY A 135 6.19 37.46 3.25
C GLY A 135 4.97 37.07 2.39
N ARG A 136 5.07 36.04 1.54
CA ARG A 136 3.98 35.53 0.70
C ARG A 136 3.13 34.50 1.43
N GLU A 137 1.83 34.46 1.13
CA GLU A 137 0.90 33.48 1.70
C GLU A 137 0.97 32.15 0.94
N GLU A 138 1.13 31.06 1.69
CA GLU A 138 1.25 29.71 1.14
C GLU A 138 0.38 28.73 1.88
N TYR A 139 -0.10 27.71 1.17
CA TYR A 139 -0.92 26.64 1.74
C TYR A 139 -0.06 25.43 2.08
N GLY A 140 -0.24 24.84 3.25
CA GLY A 140 0.50 23.65 3.65
C GLY A 140 0.14 23.15 5.04
N LEU A 141 1.02 22.31 5.59
CA LEU A 141 0.92 21.81 6.96
C LEU A 141 1.35 22.91 7.94
N VAL A 142 0.54 23.14 8.98
CA VAL A 142 0.80 24.13 10.02
C VAL A 142 0.61 23.48 11.39
N LEU A 143 1.46 23.85 12.35
CA LEU A 143 1.37 23.39 13.73
C LEU A 143 0.29 24.15 14.50
N CYS A 144 -0.66 23.40 15.06
CA CYS A 144 -1.66 23.88 16.00
C CYS A 144 -1.09 23.83 17.42
N ASP A 145 -0.10 24.67 17.73
CA ASP A 145 0.27 24.94 19.12
C ASP A 145 -0.45 26.20 19.63
N GLU A 146 -0.34 26.53 20.93
CA GLU A 146 -0.90 27.78 21.48
C GLU A 146 -0.41 29.03 20.72
N ALA A 147 0.75 28.97 20.08
CA ALA A 147 1.29 29.97 19.15
C ALA A 147 0.59 30.02 17.77
N GLY A 148 -0.12 28.97 17.37
CA GLY A 148 -0.87 28.87 16.10
C GLY A 148 -2.26 29.51 16.12
N ARG A 149 -2.79 29.87 17.31
CA ARG A 149 -4.00 30.73 17.39
C ARG A 149 -3.72 32.15 16.91
N SER A 150 -2.46 32.59 16.96
CA SER A 150 -2.04 33.96 16.62
C SER A 150 -2.29 34.31 15.15
N LEU A 151 -2.22 33.36 14.21
CA LEU A 151 -2.34 33.71 12.77
C LEU A 151 -3.79 33.79 12.26
N ARG A 152 -4.75 33.18 12.96
CA ARG A 152 -6.18 33.44 12.70
C ARG A 152 -6.74 34.62 13.51
N GLY A 153 -6.05 35.02 14.58
CA GLY A 153 -6.40 36.18 15.42
C GLY A 153 -5.71 37.50 15.04
N ALA A 154 -4.54 37.47 14.39
CA ALA A 154 -3.76 38.66 14.02
C ALA A 154 -4.31 39.44 12.81
N ARG A 155 -5.63 39.37 12.55
CA ARG A 155 -6.30 40.28 11.61
C ARG A 155 -6.78 41.57 12.27
N ARG A 156 -6.50 41.80 13.56
CA ARG A 156 -7.06 42.98 14.24
C ARG A 156 -6.14 43.85 15.09
N GLU A 157 -4.95 43.41 15.47
CA GLU A 157 -4.06 44.26 16.27
C GLU A 157 -2.60 44.03 15.90
N GLN A 158 -1.97 45.04 15.29
CA GLN A 158 -0.62 45.56 15.57
C GLN A 158 0.01 46.22 14.34
N GLU A 159 -0.29 47.51 14.20
CA GLU A 159 0.79 48.48 14.06
C GLU A 159 1.64 48.43 15.33
N GLY A 160 2.96 48.26 15.19
CA GLY A 160 3.91 48.36 16.29
C GLY A 160 4.34 47.04 16.93
N SER A 161 5.38 46.40 16.36
CA SER A 161 6.47 45.77 17.12
C SER A 161 7.46 45.05 16.18
N ASP A 162 8.35 45.84 15.57
CA ASP A 162 9.50 45.36 14.77
C ASP A 162 10.62 44.71 15.63
N MET A 163 10.28 44.08 16.76
CA MET A 163 11.29 43.58 17.70
C MET A 163 10.88 42.29 18.43
N MET A 164 10.27 41.33 17.73
CA MET A 164 10.02 39.99 18.30
C MET A 164 10.11 38.80 17.33
N VAL A 165 10.46 39.03 16.06
CA VAL A 165 10.60 37.95 15.06
C VAL A 165 11.99 37.28 15.10
N GLN A 166 12.96 37.90 15.78
CA GLN A 166 14.35 37.43 15.76
C GLN A 166 14.68 36.40 16.86
N THR A 167 13.82 36.23 17.86
CA THR A 167 14.06 35.28 18.97
C THR A 167 13.56 33.87 18.68
N ALA A 168 12.49 33.70 17.89
CA ALA A 168 11.98 32.36 17.51
C ALA A 168 12.89 31.63 16.51
N TYR A 169 13.67 32.36 15.70
CA TYR A 169 14.71 31.79 14.84
C TYR A 169 15.99 31.40 15.60
N ALA A 170 16.22 31.95 16.78
CA ALA A 170 17.43 31.71 17.58
C ALA A 170 17.29 30.54 18.58
N GLU A 171 16.08 30.21 19.03
CA GLU A 171 15.86 29.09 19.96
C GLU A 171 15.77 27.72 19.27
N GLY A 172 15.53 27.66 17.96
CA GLY A 172 15.58 26.42 17.18
C GLY A 172 16.99 25.95 16.79
N ILE A 173 18.03 26.78 16.99
CA ILE A 173 19.42 26.49 16.59
C ILE A 173 20.32 26.33 17.83
N ARG A 174 19.88 25.52 18.80
CA ARG A 174 20.79 24.93 19.80
C ARG A 174 20.80 23.42 19.66
N TYR A 175 21.28 22.95 18.50
CA TYR A 175 21.91 21.64 18.45
C TYR A 175 23.17 21.73 19.31
N HIS A 176 23.14 21.09 20.46
CA HIS A 176 24.35 20.79 21.22
C HIS A 176 25.25 19.98 20.28
N GLY A 177 26.36 20.60 19.87
CA GLY A 177 27.38 19.93 19.09
C GLY A 177 27.95 18.81 19.93
N ASP A 178 27.49 17.59 19.67
CA ASP A 178 28.25 16.40 20.00
C ASP A 178 28.74 15.76 18.70
N SER A 179 30.05 15.80 18.58
CA SER A 179 30.80 15.44 17.40
C SER A 179 30.73 13.92 17.22
N GLY A 180 30.36 13.45 16.03
CA GLY A 180 30.68 12.08 15.61
C GLY A 180 29.61 11.00 15.83
N ALA A 181 28.31 11.32 15.78
CA ALA A 181 27.27 10.30 15.70
C ALA A 181 27.27 9.61 14.31
N ARG A 182 28.19 8.66 14.12
CA ARG A 182 28.09 7.62 13.08
C ARG A 182 26.69 7.00 13.19
N MET A 183 25.84 7.25 12.20
CA MET A 183 24.49 6.69 12.16
C MET A 183 24.55 5.17 12.40
N VAL A 184 23.87 4.73 13.45
CA VAL A 184 23.68 3.32 13.75
C VAL A 184 22.89 2.70 12.60
N ARG A 185 23.62 1.95 11.75
CA ARG A 185 23.15 1.14 10.61
C ARG A 185 22.20 0.03 11.06
N ARG A 186 21.00 0.36 11.54
CA ARG A 186 19.94 -0.63 11.71
C ARG A 186 18.70 -0.15 10.96
N PRO A 187 18.42 -0.68 9.75
CA PRO A 187 17.21 -0.32 9.04
C PRO A 187 16.02 -0.89 9.83
N PRO A 188 15.07 -0.06 10.29
CA PRO A 188 13.77 -0.59 10.66
C PRO A 188 13.16 -1.22 9.41
N VAL A 189 12.69 -2.47 9.52
CA VAL A 189 12.04 -3.20 8.44
C VAL A 189 10.67 -2.57 8.15
N THR A 190 10.67 -1.51 7.33
CA THR A 190 9.48 -0.71 6.99
C THR A 190 8.43 -1.51 6.21
N PHE A 191 8.85 -2.58 5.54
CA PHE A 191 7.96 -3.42 4.74
C PHE A 191 8.05 -4.90 5.16
N VAL A 192 7.20 -5.31 6.11
CA VAL A 192 7.11 -6.72 6.59
C VAL A 192 6.97 -7.69 5.42
N SER A 193 6.12 -7.36 4.44
CA SER A 193 5.85 -8.15 3.22
C SER A 193 7.06 -8.36 2.31
N LEU A 194 8.06 -7.49 2.37
CA LEU A 194 9.30 -7.59 1.58
C LEU A 194 10.45 -8.20 2.38
N THR A 195 10.25 -8.50 3.66
CA THR A 195 11.25 -9.20 4.46
C THR A 195 11.50 -10.60 3.88
N PHE A 196 12.72 -11.09 4.09
CA PHE A 196 13.08 -12.45 3.67
C PHE A 196 12.20 -13.48 4.36
N TRP A 197 11.98 -13.34 5.68
CA TRP A 197 11.17 -14.27 6.47
C TRP A 197 9.71 -14.33 6.04
N TRP A 198 9.08 -13.18 5.76
CA TRP A 198 7.71 -13.18 5.27
C TRP A 198 7.58 -13.89 3.92
N ARG A 199 8.49 -13.60 2.98
CA ARG A 199 8.50 -14.25 1.66
C ARG A 199 8.80 -15.74 1.76
N LEU A 200 9.68 -16.15 2.67
CA LEU A 200 9.97 -17.56 2.93
C LEU A 200 8.74 -18.29 3.49
N MET A 201 8.05 -17.70 4.47
CA MET A 201 6.81 -18.29 5.03
C MET A 201 5.72 -18.39 3.97
N PHE A 202 5.58 -17.36 3.13
CA PHE A 202 4.62 -17.39 2.02
C PHE A 202 5.00 -18.43 0.96
N LEU A 203 6.30 -18.62 0.67
CA LEU A 203 6.78 -19.66 -0.23
C LEU A 203 6.47 -21.07 0.31
N ILE A 204 6.73 -21.30 1.60
CA ILE A 204 6.38 -22.56 2.27
C ILE A 204 4.88 -22.82 2.17
N TYR A 205 4.06 -21.79 2.39
CA TYR A 205 2.61 -21.88 2.24
C TYR A 205 2.17 -22.26 0.82
N LEU A 206 2.72 -21.62 -0.22
CA LEU A 206 2.43 -21.97 -1.62
C LEU A 206 2.85 -23.40 -1.97
N VAL A 207 4.04 -23.82 -1.52
CA VAL A 207 4.53 -25.19 -1.74
C VAL A 207 3.67 -26.22 -1.00
N ALA A 208 3.24 -25.91 0.22
CA ALA A 208 2.33 -26.77 0.98
C ALA A 208 0.97 -26.92 0.29
N LEU A 209 0.39 -25.83 -0.22
CA LEU A 209 -0.86 -25.87 -1.00
C LEU A 209 -0.67 -26.68 -2.29
N MET A 210 0.43 -26.47 -3.00
CA MET A 210 0.74 -27.21 -4.23
C MET A 210 0.90 -28.70 -3.94
N GLY A 211 1.60 -29.03 -2.85
CA GLY A 211 1.73 -30.40 -2.34
C GLY A 211 0.39 -31.03 -2.00
N LEU A 212 -0.52 -30.28 -1.37
CA LEU A 212 -1.88 -30.74 -1.05
C LEU A 212 -2.69 -31.04 -2.31
N VAL A 213 -2.66 -30.16 -3.31
CA VAL A 213 -3.35 -30.37 -4.61
C VAL A 213 -2.80 -31.60 -5.33
N ILE A 214 -1.48 -31.74 -5.40
CA ILE A 214 -0.83 -32.88 -6.07
C ILE A 214 -1.08 -34.19 -5.30
N TYR A 215 -1.00 -34.15 -3.97
CA TYR A 215 -1.27 -35.30 -3.11
C TYR A 215 -2.69 -35.85 -3.32
N TYR A 216 -3.67 -34.94 -3.40
CA TYR A 216 -5.05 -35.30 -3.71
C TYR A 216 -5.18 -35.89 -5.12
N GLN A 217 -4.55 -35.28 -6.12
CA GLN A 217 -4.60 -35.74 -7.51
C GLN A 217 -3.95 -37.11 -7.74
N LEU A 218 -2.87 -37.43 -7.02
CA LEU A 218 -2.15 -38.70 -7.16
C LEU A 218 -2.78 -39.84 -6.34
N GLY A 219 -3.77 -39.56 -5.47
CA GLY A 219 -4.49 -40.57 -4.69
C GLY A 219 -3.61 -41.41 -3.76
N ILE A 220 -2.43 -40.90 -3.37
CA ILE A 220 -1.44 -41.67 -2.60
C ILE A 220 -1.93 -41.81 -1.16
N LYS A 221 -2.44 -42.98 -0.79
CA LYS A 221 -2.74 -43.41 0.60
C LYS A 221 -3.51 -42.39 1.45
N VAL A 222 -4.50 -41.73 0.88
CA VAL A 222 -5.40 -40.88 1.66
C VAL A 222 -6.16 -41.78 2.65
N PRO A 223 -6.07 -41.56 3.98
CA PRO A 223 -6.85 -42.32 4.94
C PRO A 223 -8.33 -42.25 4.57
N GLU A 224 -9.05 -43.38 4.62
CA GLU A 224 -10.46 -43.41 4.20
C GLU A 224 -11.33 -42.39 4.93
N GLU A 225 -11.02 -42.10 6.20
CA GLU A 225 -11.74 -41.10 7.01
C GLU A 225 -11.53 -39.68 6.49
N PHE A 226 -10.29 -39.30 6.18
CA PHE A 226 -9.97 -37.99 5.59
C PHE A 226 -10.54 -37.89 4.18
N ARG A 227 -10.49 -38.97 3.40
CA ARG A 227 -11.09 -39.03 2.07
C ARG A 227 -12.61 -38.83 2.15
N ARG A 228 -13.30 -39.51 3.09
CA ARG A 228 -14.75 -39.32 3.32
C ARG A 228 -15.12 -37.93 3.82
N PHE A 229 -14.22 -37.24 4.53
CA PHE A 229 -14.41 -35.85 4.93
C PHE A 229 -14.26 -34.88 3.76
N VAL A 230 -13.25 -35.07 2.91
CA VAL A 230 -12.98 -34.20 1.75
C VAL A 230 -13.95 -34.45 0.58
N GLU A 231 -14.36 -35.70 0.37
CA GLU A 231 -15.38 -36.12 -0.61
C GLU A 231 -16.81 -36.08 -0.04
N GLY A 232 -16.93 -35.76 1.25
CA GLY A 232 -18.22 -35.64 1.91
C GLY A 232 -18.99 -34.46 1.34
N GLN A 233 -20.28 -34.64 1.07
CA GLN A 233 -21.19 -33.55 0.69
C GLN A 233 -21.50 -32.59 1.86
N ASP A 234 -20.74 -32.68 2.96
CA ASP A 234 -20.96 -31.89 4.15
C ASP A 234 -20.39 -30.48 3.93
N PHE A 235 -21.14 -29.48 4.41
CA PHE A 235 -20.78 -28.07 4.34
C PHE A 235 -19.36 -27.83 4.88
N GLY A 236 -18.51 -27.17 4.08
CA GLY A 236 -17.27 -26.57 4.59
C GLY A 236 -15.99 -26.88 3.81
N MET A 237 -15.90 -27.97 3.05
CA MET A 237 -14.64 -28.27 2.34
C MET A 237 -14.37 -27.28 1.18
N ARG A 238 -15.43 -26.84 0.48
CA ARG A 238 -15.34 -25.82 -0.59
C ARG A 238 -15.11 -24.44 -0.01
N PHE A 239 -15.68 -24.16 1.16
CA PHE A 239 -15.39 -22.97 1.96
C PHE A 239 -13.92 -22.92 2.37
N ILE A 240 -13.40 -23.98 3.01
CA ILE A 240 -12.02 -24.03 3.51
C ILE A 240 -11.02 -23.93 2.36
N SER A 241 -11.23 -24.67 1.27
CA SER A 241 -10.36 -24.60 0.10
C SER A 241 -10.38 -23.21 -0.55
N SER A 242 -11.56 -22.60 -0.75
CA SER A 242 -11.66 -21.22 -1.23
C SER A 242 -11.00 -20.21 -0.28
N ALA A 243 -11.13 -20.40 1.03
CA ALA A 243 -10.50 -19.56 2.05
C ALA A 243 -8.97 -19.65 2.02
N LEU A 244 -8.40 -20.82 1.76
CA LEU A 244 -6.95 -20.96 1.52
C LEU A 244 -6.51 -20.16 0.29
N GLY A 245 -7.30 -20.17 -0.79
CA GLY A 245 -7.06 -19.30 -1.95
C GLY A 245 -7.09 -17.81 -1.58
N MET A 246 -8.01 -17.40 -0.68
CA MET A 246 -8.13 -16.02 -0.24
C MET A 246 -6.89 -15.54 0.54
N VAL A 247 -6.27 -16.41 1.34
CA VAL A 247 -5.00 -16.11 2.01
C VAL A 247 -3.90 -15.79 0.98
N VAL A 248 -3.86 -16.53 -0.14
CA VAL A 248 -2.91 -16.27 -1.23
C VAL A 248 -3.13 -14.88 -1.84
N ILE A 249 -4.38 -14.47 -2.07
CA ILE A 249 -4.72 -13.11 -2.55
C ILE A 249 -4.17 -12.05 -1.59
N MET A 250 -4.47 -12.17 -0.29
CA MET A 250 -4.03 -11.18 0.70
C MET A 250 -2.51 -11.06 0.78
N CYS A 251 -1.78 -12.17 0.67
CA CYS A 251 -0.32 -12.18 0.66
C CYS A 251 0.24 -11.49 -0.60
N TRP A 252 -0.29 -11.80 -1.79
CA TRP A 252 0.12 -11.14 -3.03
C TRP A 252 -0.23 -9.66 -3.06
N ASP A 253 -1.40 -9.27 -2.58
CA ASP A 253 -1.80 -7.86 -2.43
C ASP A 253 -0.86 -7.09 -1.51
N ALA A 254 -0.46 -7.69 -0.38
CA ALA A 254 0.50 -7.08 0.52
C ALA A 254 1.87 -6.86 -0.16
N ILE A 255 2.34 -7.83 -0.95
CA ILE A 255 3.58 -7.68 -1.73
C ILE A 255 3.40 -6.58 -2.79
N TYR A 256 2.34 -6.64 -3.59
CA TYR A 256 2.02 -5.65 -4.64
C TYR A 256 1.98 -4.23 -4.09
N CYS A 257 1.22 -4.01 -3.02
CA CYS A 257 1.14 -2.71 -2.36
C CYS A 257 2.55 -2.20 -1.99
N SER A 258 3.40 -3.06 -1.43
CA SER A 258 4.77 -2.67 -1.04
C SER A 258 5.61 -2.28 -2.24
N VAL A 259 5.60 -3.10 -3.29
CA VAL A 259 6.36 -2.85 -4.52
C VAL A 259 5.88 -1.59 -5.20
N ALA A 260 4.56 -1.35 -5.27
CA ALA A 260 3.97 -0.16 -5.87
C ALA A 260 4.41 1.15 -5.20
N ILE A 261 4.63 1.15 -3.88
CA ILE A 261 5.17 2.32 -3.15
C ILE A 261 6.63 2.53 -3.42
N ILE A 262 7.40 1.44 -3.44
CA ILE A 262 8.86 1.51 -3.51
C ILE A 262 9.34 1.75 -4.94
N ALA A 263 8.55 1.36 -5.95
CA ALA A 263 8.89 1.48 -7.36
C ALA A 263 9.49 2.86 -7.76
N PRO A 264 8.91 4.02 -7.42
CA PRO A 264 9.55 5.31 -7.71
C PRO A 264 10.91 5.47 -7.02
N TYR A 265 11.04 5.13 -5.74
CA TYR A 265 12.30 5.24 -4.99
C TYR A 265 13.39 4.32 -5.53
N ARG A 266 13.06 3.07 -5.87
CA ARG A 266 14.02 2.12 -6.47
C ARG A 266 14.54 2.60 -7.82
N ARG A 267 13.67 3.17 -8.66
CA ARG A 267 14.08 3.73 -9.96
C ARG A 267 15.00 4.92 -9.78
N MET A 268 14.68 5.80 -8.81
CA MET A 268 15.52 6.93 -8.44
C MET A 268 16.86 6.51 -7.80
N ALA A 269 16.91 5.37 -7.11
CA ALA A 269 18.13 4.82 -6.53
C ALA A 269 19.07 4.25 -7.60
N ASN A 270 18.51 3.63 -8.64
CA ASN A 270 19.28 3.05 -9.74
C ASN A 270 19.81 4.11 -10.72
N GLY A 271 19.19 5.28 -10.77
CA GLY A 271 19.61 6.37 -11.65
C GLY A 271 18.66 7.55 -11.60
N SER A 272 19.13 8.70 -12.07
CA SER A 272 18.33 9.93 -12.06
C SER A 272 17.14 9.85 -13.04
N GLN A 273 15.96 10.19 -12.55
CA GLN A 273 14.68 10.03 -13.27
C GLN A 273 14.00 11.38 -13.52
N SER A 274 13.35 11.52 -14.67
CA SER A 274 12.46 12.67 -14.97
C SER A 274 11.29 12.75 -13.98
N ALA A 275 10.77 13.95 -13.71
CA ALA A 275 9.68 14.21 -12.76
C ALA A 275 8.52 13.19 -12.83
N SER A 276 8.04 12.87 -14.05
CA SER A 276 6.90 11.97 -14.26
C SER A 276 7.15 10.51 -13.86
N ARG A 277 8.41 10.09 -13.74
CA ARG A 277 8.83 8.73 -13.34
C ARG A 277 9.41 8.68 -11.91
N SER A 278 9.46 9.83 -11.23
CA SER A 278 10.01 10.00 -9.89
C SER A 278 9.01 10.69 -8.96
N VAL A 279 9.15 12.00 -8.77
CA VAL A 279 8.44 12.77 -7.74
C VAL A 279 6.95 12.98 -8.04
N LEU A 280 6.56 12.89 -9.31
CA LEU A 280 5.15 12.93 -9.75
C LEU A 280 4.57 11.53 -9.97
N ALA A 281 5.35 10.47 -9.76
CA ALA A 281 4.85 9.11 -9.95
C ALA A 281 3.78 8.81 -8.90
N LYS A 282 2.60 8.41 -9.38
CA LYS A 282 1.50 8.01 -8.50
C LYS A 282 1.53 6.52 -8.27
N ARG A 283 1.15 6.11 -7.07
CA ARG A 283 0.98 4.70 -6.75
C ARG A 283 -0.22 4.14 -7.51
N PRO A 284 -0.07 3.02 -8.24
CA PRO A 284 -1.23 2.32 -8.80
C PRO A 284 -2.06 1.72 -7.64
N THR A 285 -3.35 2.04 -7.62
CA THR A 285 -4.28 1.64 -6.54
C THR A 285 -4.81 0.22 -6.69
N TYR A 286 -4.76 -0.34 -7.90
CA TYR A 286 -5.29 -1.67 -8.21
C TYR A 286 -4.30 -2.45 -9.07
N ALA A 287 -4.30 -3.78 -9.00
CA ALA A 287 -3.32 -4.61 -9.69
C ALA A 287 -3.39 -4.46 -11.22
N LEU A 288 -4.58 -4.34 -11.83
CA LEU A 288 -4.70 -4.09 -13.28
C LEU A 288 -4.05 -2.75 -13.70
N THR A 289 -4.23 -1.69 -12.90
CA THR A 289 -3.56 -0.42 -13.18
C THR A 289 -2.06 -0.51 -12.93
N GLY A 290 -1.62 -1.38 -12.02
CA GLY A 290 -0.24 -1.76 -11.79
C GLY A 290 0.43 -2.47 -12.98
N ILE A 291 -0.28 -3.38 -13.65
CA ILE A 291 0.20 -4.03 -14.89
C ILE A 291 0.46 -2.97 -15.96
N TYR A 292 -0.53 -2.09 -16.20
CA TYR A 292 -0.40 -1.01 -17.16
C TYR A 292 0.75 -0.05 -16.80
N ALA A 293 0.86 0.34 -15.53
CA ALA A 293 1.95 1.19 -15.04
C ALA A 293 3.31 0.52 -15.23
N GLY A 294 3.45 -0.77 -14.89
CA GLY A 294 4.67 -1.55 -15.08
C GLY A 294 5.13 -1.61 -16.53
N ILE A 295 4.21 -1.81 -17.48
CA ILE A 295 4.52 -1.78 -18.92
C ILE A 295 4.96 -0.39 -19.35
N ARG A 296 4.17 0.65 -19.01
CA ARG A 296 4.43 2.04 -19.42
C ARG A 296 5.77 2.56 -18.88
N GLU A 297 6.11 2.17 -17.67
CA GLU A 297 7.29 2.64 -16.96
C GLU A 297 8.51 1.72 -17.15
N ARG A 298 8.33 0.60 -17.88
CA ARG A 298 9.34 -0.46 -18.10
C ARG A 298 9.91 -1.00 -16.79
N ASP A 299 9.03 -1.21 -15.81
CA ASP A 299 9.37 -1.81 -14.52
C ASP A 299 8.88 -3.28 -14.48
N PRO A 300 9.76 -4.25 -14.77
CA PRO A 300 9.38 -5.66 -14.87
C PRO A 300 8.96 -6.25 -13.51
N LEU A 301 9.47 -5.70 -12.40
CA LEU A 301 9.14 -6.18 -11.07
C LEU A 301 7.76 -5.71 -10.63
N LEU A 302 7.41 -4.45 -10.90
CA LEU A 302 6.06 -3.95 -10.67
C LEU A 302 5.05 -4.71 -11.53
N PHE A 303 5.37 -4.90 -12.81
CA PHE A 303 4.55 -5.68 -13.73
C PHE A 303 4.35 -7.12 -13.24
N GLY A 304 5.44 -7.82 -12.91
CA GLY A 304 5.38 -9.23 -12.51
C GLY A 304 4.56 -9.44 -11.24
N VAL A 305 4.76 -8.62 -10.21
CA VAL A 305 3.98 -8.72 -8.97
C VAL A 305 2.51 -8.37 -9.22
N ALA A 306 2.21 -7.31 -9.98
CA ALA A 306 0.84 -6.94 -10.32
C ALA A 306 0.13 -8.06 -11.11
N PHE A 307 0.83 -8.69 -12.04
CA PHE A 307 0.32 -9.82 -12.80
C PHE A 307 0.03 -11.04 -11.91
N MET A 308 0.92 -11.36 -10.97
CA MET A 308 0.70 -12.45 -10.00
C MET A 308 -0.48 -12.18 -9.08
N THR A 309 -0.69 -10.94 -8.64
CA THR A 309 -1.88 -10.56 -7.87
C THR A 309 -3.16 -10.81 -8.65
N VAL A 310 -3.21 -10.41 -9.93
CA VAL A 310 -4.38 -10.67 -10.79
C VAL A 310 -4.60 -12.17 -11.02
N LEU A 311 -3.52 -12.96 -11.17
CA LEU A 311 -3.64 -14.42 -11.24
C LEU A 311 -4.17 -15.03 -9.92
N ALA A 312 -3.79 -14.46 -8.78
CA ALA A 312 -4.24 -14.92 -7.46
C ALA A 312 -5.74 -14.69 -7.25
N ASP A 313 -6.34 -13.67 -7.86
CA ASP A 313 -7.78 -13.41 -7.77
C ASP A 313 -8.64 -14.60 -8.25
N PHE A 314 -8.11 -15.43 -9.16
CA PHE A 314 -8.80 -16.63 -9.66
C PHE A 314 -8.63 -17.85 -8.76
N LEU A 315 -7.69 -17.82 -7.82
CA LEU A 315 -7.30 -19.00 -7.02
C LEU A 315 -8.42 -19.53 -6.12
N PRO A 316 -9.18 -18.71 -5.38
CA PRO A 316 -10.32 -19.18 -4.60
C PRO A 316 -11.36 -19.91 -5.46
N MET A 317 -11.61 -19.40 -6.67
CA MET A 317 -12.57 -19.99 -7.61
C MET A 317 -12.11 -21.37 -8.10
N VAL A 318 -10.82 -21.54 -8.41
CA VAL A 318 -10.28 -22.83 -8.83
C VAL A 318 -10.22 -23.80 -7.63
N PHE A 319 -9.83 -23.32 -6.45
CA PHE A 319 -9.72 -24.13 -5.23
C PHE A 319 -11.06 -24.65 -4.74
N ALA A 320 -12.14 -23.86 -4.86
CA ALA A 320 -13.50 -24.29 -4.55
C ALA A 320 -13.96 -25.53 -5.36
N ASN A 321 -13.27 -25.84 -6.45
CA ASN A 321 -13.54 -26.97 -7.35
C ASN A 321 -12.48 -28.08 -7.25
N VAL A 322 -11.49 -27.95 -6.35
CA VAL A 322 -10.47 -28.98 -6.10
C VAL A 322 -11.01 -30.15 -5.28
N PRO A 323 -11.77 -30.01 -4.18
CA PRO A 323 -12.34 -31.18 -3.53
C PRO A 323 -13.33 -31.87 -4.49
N TYR A 324 -13.19 -33.19 -4.67
CA TYR A 324 -14.07 -33.95 -5.54
C TYR A 324 -15.45 -34.10 -4.89
N ASP A 325 -16.42 -33.36 -5.41
CA ASP A 325 -17.83 -33.62 -5.12
C ASP A 325 -18.34 -34.76 -5.99
N LEU A 326 -19.17 -35.65 -5.43
CA LEU A 326 -19.90 -36.68 -6.20
C LEU A 326 -20.79 -36.08 -7.31
N THR A 327 -21.00 -34.76 -7.28
CA THR A 327 -21.80 -33.99 -8.23
C THR A 327 -20.99 -33.34 -9.34
N GLN A 328 -19.66 -33.40 -9.26
CA GLN A 328 -18.74 -32.84 -10.25
C GLN A 328 -18.27 -33.91 -11.24
N THR A 329 -18.11 -33.54 -12.51
CA THR A 329 -17.47 -34.43 -13.48
C THR A 329 -15.98 -34.56 -13.16
N LYS A 330 -15.48 -35.80 -13.21
CA LYS A 330 -14.06 -36.13 -13.00
C LYS A 330 -13.11 -35.26 -13.85
N ASP A 331 -13.56 -34.85 -15.04
CA ASP A 331 -12.78 -33.99 -15.93
C ASP A 331 -12.60 -32.56 -15.38
N VAL A 332 -13.65 -31.96 -14.82
CA VAL A 332 -13.57 -30.60 -14.24
C VAL A 332 -12.64 -30.59 -13.03
N HIS A 333 -12.75 -31.60 -12.16
CA HIS A 333 -11.85 -31.78 -11.03
C HIS A 333 -10.37 -31.82 -11.48
N VAL A 334 -10.05 -32.66 -12.47
CA VAL A 334 -8.67 -32.82 -12.97
C VAL A 334 -8.14 -31.54 -13.61
N ILE A 335 -8.96 -30.82 -14.38
CA ILE A 335 -8.57 -29.55 -15.00
C ILE A 335 -8.29 -28.50 -13.92
N CYS A 336 -9.20 -28.33 -12.96
CA CYS A 336 -9.03 -27.37 -11.86
C CYS A 336 -7.80 -27.69 -10.99
N ALA A 337 -7.52 -28.97 -10.73
CA ALA A 337 -6.32 -29.39 -10.00
C ALA A 337 -5.03 -29.07 -10.78
N ARG A 338 -4.99 -29.32 -12.09
CA ARG A 338 -3.82 -29.00 -12.93
C ARG A 338 -3.60 -27.51 -13.07
N VAL A 339 -4.66 -26.74 -13.29
CA VAL A 339 -4.60 -25.28 -13.40
C VAL A 339 -4.15 -24.67 -12.07
N SER A 340 -4.71 -25.11 -10.94
CA SER A 340 -4.28 -24.62 -9.62
C SER A 340 -2.82 -24.96 -9.32
N ALA A 341 -2.37 -26.19 -9.58
CA ALA A 341 -0.97 -26.58 -9.42
C ALA A 341 -0.04 -25.72 -10.32
N GLY A 342 -0.43 -25.48 -11.58
CA GLY A 342 0.31 -24.61 -12.49
C GLY A 342 0.40 -23.16 -12.01
N LEU A 343 -0.71 -22.58 -11.54
CA LEU A 343 -0.75 -21.22 -10.98
C LEU A 343 0.14 -21.12 -9.74
N LEU A 344 0.04 -22.08 -8.81
CA LEU A 344 0.87 -22.13 -7.60
C LEU A 344 2.36 -22.26 -7.93
N PHE A 345 2.72 -23.09 -8.92
CA PHE A 345 4.10 -23.22 -9.38
C PHE A 345 4.64 -21.90 -9.93
N VAL A 346 3.88 -21.24 -10.82
CA VAL A 346 4.25 -19.95 -11.40
C VAL A 346 4.41 -18.88 -10.31
N MET A 347 3.51 -18.85 -9.32
CA MET A 347 3.60 -17.96 -8.16
C MET A 347 4.83 -18.27 -7.29
N ALA A 348 5.14 -19.54 -7.03
CA ALA A 348 6.31 -19.94 -6.25
C ALA A 348 7.61 -19.53 -6.95
N VAL A 349 7.70 -19.71 -8.28
CA VAL A 349 8.85 -19.25 -9.09
C VAL A 349 8.99 -17.73 -9.03
N ALA A 350 7.89 -16.98 -9.19
CA ALA A 350 7.92 -15.52 -9.12
C ALA A 350 8.33 -15.02 -7.72
N LEU A 351 7.84 -15.65 -6.65
CA LEU A 351 8.20 -15.31 -5.28
C LEU A 351 9.68 -15.63 -5.00
N THR A 352 10.19 -16.75 -5.51
CA THR A 352 11.61 -17.11 -5.44
C THR A 352 12.47 -16.10 -6.20
N ALA A 353 12.09 -15.73 -7.42
CA ALA A 353 12.77 -14.69 -8.19
C ALA A 353 12.79 -13.34 -7.44
N SER A 354 11.71 -13.01 -6.72
CA SER A 354 11.64 -11.81 -5.90
C SER A 354 12.70 -11.78 -4.79
N MET A 355 13.15 -12.94 -4.28
CA MET A 355 14.15 -13.01 -3.20
C MET A 355 15.50 -12.44 -3.61
N PHE A 356 15.85 -12.51 -4.90
CA PHE A 356 17.10 -11.98 -5.45
C PHE A 356 17.05 -10.48 -5.76
N VAL A 357 15.90 -9.84 -5.60
CA VAL A 357 15.74 -8.40 -5.83
C VAL A 357 16.36 -7.62 -4.68
N ARG A 358 17.33 -6.75 -5.01
CA ARG A 358 17.89 -5.78 -4.07
C ARG A 358 16.93 -4.61 -3.90
N TRP A 359 16.48 -4.40 -2.66
CA TRP A 359 15.62 -3.27 -2.29
C TRP A 359 16.46 -2.09 -1.84
N PRO A 360 16.07 -0.84 -2.18
CA PRO A 360 16.76 0.34 -1.67
C PRO A 360 16.55 0.44 -0.15
N GLU A 361 17.56 0.95 0.56
CA GLU A 361 17.48 1.14 2.00
C GLU A 361 16.48 2.26 2.32
N MET A 362 15.41 1.95 3.04
CA MET A 362 14.37 2.90 3.43
C MET A 362 14.20 2.88 4.95
N PRO A 363 14.82 3.85 5.67
CA PRO A 363 14.76 3.91 7.13
C PRO A 363 13.39 4.33 7.67
N VAL A 364 12.52 4.92 6.86
CA VAL A 364 11.18 5.38 7.26
C VAL A 364 10.13 4.83 6.32
N ASP A 365 8.94 4.46 6.81
CA ASP A 365 7.87 3.89 5.98
C ASP A 365 7.12 5.00 5.22
N PRO A 366 7.27 5.10 3.87
CA PRO A 366 6.57 6.08 3.05
C PRO A 366 5.08 5.75 2.84
N ARG A 367 4.55 4.66 3.41
CA ARG A 367 3.09 4.40 3.49
C ARG A 367 2.35 5.41 4.35
N SER A 368 3.08 6.13 5.19
CA SER A 368 2.52 7.23 5.97
C SER A 368 2.91 8.55 5.32
N VAL A 369 1.99 9.53 5.33
CA VAL A 369 2.26 10.87 4.82
C VAL A 369 3.48 11.48 5.53
N ALA A 370 3.58 11.33 6.85
CA ALA A 370 4.74 11.79 7.62
C ALA A 370 6.06 11.11 7.20
N GLY A 371 6.01 9.82 6.86
CA GLY A 371 7.17 9.09 6.37
C GLY A 371 7.61 9.51 4.98
N GLU A 372 6.65 9.81 4.09
CA GLU A 372 6.95 10.38 2.77
C GLU A 372 7.57 11.79 2.90
N MET A 373 7.00 12.62 3.78
CA MET A 373 7.51 13.95 4.11
C MET A 373 8.96 13.93 4.62
N TRP A 374 9.33 12.93 5.43
CA TRP A 374 10.70 12.78 5.94
C TRP A 374 11.74 12.71 4.82
N TYR A 375 11.43 12.06 3.70
CA TYR A 375 12.34 11.92 2.55
C TYR A 375 12.52 13.21 1.73
N VAL A 376 11.61 14.18 1.85
CA VAL A 376 11.61 15.40 1.03
C VAL A 376 11.82 16.68 1.84
N ALA A 377 11.59 16.68 3.15
CA ALA A 377 11.52 17.91 3.96
C ALA A 377 12.75 18.84 3.87
N GLU A 378 13.97 18.30 3.73
CA GLU A 378 15.20 19.08 3.64
C GLU A 378 15.76 19.21 2.21
N ALA A 379 15.06 18.69 1.21
CA ALA A 379 15.55 18.74 -0.15
C ALA A 379 15.50 20.17 -0.71
N ARG A 380 16.55 20.59 -1.42
CA ARG A 380 16.70 22.00 -1.87
C ARG A 380 15.67 22.41 -2.91
N TRP A 381 15.21 21.45 -3.72
CA TRP A 381 14.19 21.70 -4.73
C TRP A 381 12.80 21.99 -4.15
N VAL A 382 12.55 21.72 -2.86
CA VAL A 382 11.29 22.04 -2.17
C VAL A 382 11.07 23.56 -2.11
N ASP A 383 12.14 24.34 -2.01
CA ASP A 383 12.05 25.80 -2.02
C ASP A 383 11.50 26.32 -3.35
N ARG A 384 11.70 25.58 -4.44
CA ARG A 384 11.20 25.91 -5.79
C ARG A 384 9.72 25.56 -6.01
N LEU A 385 9.02 24.96 -5.04
CA LEU A 385 7.63 24.51 -5.16
C LEU A 385 6.61 25.58 -4.72
N GLU A 386 6.87 26.84 -5.02
CA GLU A 386 6.00 27.92 -4.56
C GLU A 386 4.60 27.89 -5.16
N GLY A 387 3.58 28.01 -4.31
CA GLY A 387 2.16 27.99 -4.73
C GLY A 387 1.66 26.62 -5.19
N VAL A 388 2.51 25.59 -5.27
CA VAL A 388 2.17 24.28 -5.83
C VAL A 388 1.13 23.54 -5.01
N ALA A 389 1.04 23.79 -3.70
CA ALA A 389 0.10 23.12 -2.80
C ALA A 389 -1.38 23.40 -3.10
N VAL A 390 -1.69 24.51 -3.76
CA VAL A 390 -3.06 24.93 -4.13
C VAL A 390 -3.42 24.53 -5.57
N MET A 391 -2.41 24.17 -6.38
CA MET A 391 -2.58 23.81 -7.77
C MET A 391 -3.35 22.50 -7.94
N THR A 392 -4.11 22.40 -9.02
CA THR A 392 -4.71 21.13 -9.43
C THR A 392 -3.64 20.13 -9.89
N ASP A 393 -3.99 18.85 -9.94
CA ASP A 393 -3.05 17.79 -10.33
C ASP A 393 -2.43 18.00 -11.73
N ARG A 394 -3.20 18.57 -12.66
CA ARG A 394 -2.74 18.87 -14.03
C ARG A 394 -1.79 20.07 -14.05
N GLU A 395 -2.11 21.13 -13.33
CA GLU A 395 -1.27 22.34 -13.22
C GLU A 395 0.05 22.01 -12.53
N ARG A 396 0.00 21.28 -11.41
CA ARG A 396 1.18 20.82 -10.68
C ARG A 396 2.10 19.98 -11.57
N LYS A 397 1.53 19.02 -12.31
CA LYS A 397 2.30 18.18 -13.24
C LYS A 397 2.98 19.00 -14.33
N LYS A 398 2.30 20.03 -14.84
CA LYS A 398 2.86 20.96 -15.83
C LYS A 398 3.99 21.79 -15.22
N HIS A 399 3.75 22.43 -14.08
CA HIS A 399 4.70 23.30 -13.40
C HIS A 399 5.99 22.57 -13.00
N ILE A 400 5.88 21.38 -12.40
CA ILE A 400 7.05 20.57 -12.02
C ILE A 400 7.74 19.96 -13.25
N GLY A 401 6.99 19.69 -14.33
CA GLY A 401 7.57 19.30 -15.61
C GLY A 401 8.41 20.43 -16.24
N GLU A 402 7.92 21.66 -16.17
CA GLU A 402 8.58 22.87 -16.67
C GLU A 402 9.80 23.29 -15.83
N MET A 403 9.80 22.99 -14.53
CA MET A 403 10.94 23.22 -13.65
C MET A 403 12.25 22.62 -14.18
N GLY A 404 12.15 21.53 -14.96
CA GLY A 404 13.26 20.90 -15.65
C GLY A 404 14.28 20.28 -14.69
N GLY A 405 14.42 18.96 -14.70
CA GLY A 405 15.43 18.30 -13.88
C GLY A 405 15.29 16.79 -13.82
N ARG A 406 16.23 16.17 -13.13
CA ARG A 406 16.20 14.73 -12.83
C ARG A 406 16.34 14.54 -11.33
N TRP A 407 15.54 13.65 -10.76
CA TRP A 407 15.52 13.35 -9.33
C TRP A 407 16.16 11.99 -9.08
N TYR A 408 16.88 11.89 -7.98
CA TYR A 408 17.49 10.64 -7.52
C TYR A 408 17.20 10.42 -6.04
N TYR A 409 17.37 9.18 -5.60
CA TYR A 409 17.17 8.76 -4.22
C TYR A 409 18.47 8.19 -3.69
N GLY A 410 18.97 8.72 -2.58
CA GLY A 410 20.25 8.29 -2.02
C GLY A 410 20.60 9.06 -0.77
N LEU A 411 21.85 8.91 -0.32
CA LEU A 411 22.41 9.75 0.74
C LEU A 411 22.49 11.19 0.24
N THR A 412 21.79 12.09 0.91
CA THR A 412 21.77 13.53 0.65
C THR A 412 22.36 14.23 1.86
N GLY A 413 23.34 15.11 1.65
CA GLY A 413 23.88 15.97 2.70
C GLY A 413 22.90 17.10 2.99
N THR A 414 22.37 17.15 4.20
CA THR A 414 21.47 18.20 4.66
C THR A 414 22.15 19.08 5.70
N GLY A 415 21.52 20.22 6.03
CA GLY A 415 22.02 21.10 7.10
C GLY A 415 22.12 20.41 8.47
N MET A 416 21.45 19.26 8.65
CA MET A 416 21.45 18.46 9.89
C MET A 416 22.26 17.15 9.79
N GLY A 417 23.00 16.93 8.70
CA GLY A 417 23.84 15.73 8.48
C GLY A 417 23.50 14.95 7.21
N GLU A 418 24.10 13.78 7.03
CA GLU A 418 23.77 12.90 5.91
C GLU A 418 22.53 12.04 6.22
N ARG A 419 21.54 12.03 5.32
CA ARG A 419 20.34 11.21 5.43
C ARG A 419 19.85 10.70 4.08
N MET A 420 19.08 9.61 4.06
CA MET A 420 18.42 9.14 2.84
C MET A 420 17.31 10.12 2.43
N GLY A 421 17.36 10.62 1.20
CA GLY A 421 16.41 11.63 0.72
C GLY A 421 16.21 11.60 -0.78
N VAL A 422 15.20 12.35 -1.25
CA VAL A 422 14.95 12.60 -2.67
C VAL A 422 15.49 13.98 -3.02
N GLU A 423 16.52 14.02 -3.87
CA GLU A 423 17.16 15.28 -4.28
C GLU A 423 17.10 15.46 -5.79
N MET A 424 17.18 16.72 -6.22
CA MET A 424 17.23 17.10 -7.61
C MET A 424 18.68 17.20 -8.06
N HIS A 425 19.01 16.58 -9.19
CA HIS A 425 20.33 16.71 -9.79
C HIS A 425 20.45 18.12 -10.41
N ASP A 426 21.14 19.02 -9.70
CA ASP A 426 21.43 20.35 -10.21
C ASP A 426 22.43 20.25 -11.38
N MET A 427 22.05 20.80 -12.54
CA MET A 427 22.88 20.83 -13.76
C MET A 427 24.21 21.60 -13.61
N TYR A 428 24.50 22.18 -12.43
CA TYR A 428 25.68 23.00 -12.16
C TYR A 428 26.68 22.39 -11.15
N GLY A 429 26.48 21.16 -10.66
CA GLY A 429 27.26 20.58 -9.56
C GLY A 429 28.20 19.42 -9.91
N THR A 430 28.43 19.09 -11.18
CA THR A 430 29.32 17.98 -11.55
C THR A 430 30.79 18.41 -11.58
N MET A 431 31.41 18.59 -10.42
CA MET A 431 32.87 18.43 -10.28
C MET A 431 33.36 17.78 -8.97
N GLU A 432 32.57 17.67 -7.90
CA GLU A 432 33.15 17.24 -6.60
C GLU A 432 32.90 15.78 -6.17
N TYR A 433 31.97 15.04 -6.77
CA TYR A 433 31.59 13.70 -6.27
C TYR A 433 32.02 12.50 -7.14
N GLN A 434 32.97 12.67 -8.07
CA GLN A 434 33.48 11.54 -8.88
C GLN A 434 34.80 10.91 -8.39
N ASN A 435 35.43 11.40 -7.31
CA ASN A 435 36.70 10.85 -6.81
C ASN A 435 36.57 9.89 -5.61
N GLY A 436 35.37 9.44 -5.25
CA GLY A 436 35.12 8.75 -3.98
C GLY A 436 34.90 7.24 -4.00
N PHE A 437 34.85 6.56 -5.16
CA PHE A 437 34.70 5.11 -5.22
C PHE A 437 35.47 4.53 -6.41
N ARG A 438 36.71 4.11 -6.14
CA ARG A 438 37.39 3.04 -6.88
C ARG A 438 37.39 1.79 -6.01
#